data_AF-A0A367PKC1-F1
#
_entry.id   AF-A0A367PKC1-F1
#
_cell.length_a   1.000
_cell.length_b   1.000
_cell.length_c   1.000
_cell.angle_alpha   90.00
_cell.angle_beta   90.00
_cell.angle_gamma   90.00
#
_symmetry.space_group_name_H-M   'P 1'
#
loop_
_entity.id
_entity.type
_entity.pdbx_description
1 polymer ?
#
loop_
_entity_poly.entity_id
_entity_poly.type
_entity_poly.pdbx_seq_one_letter_code
_entity_poly.pdbx_strand_id
1 'polypeptide(L)'
;MYIGIPRETRVGETRVAATPETVRKYVAQGHKVVVQAGAGVRACQPDSAYEAVGATIGTATEALGADLVLKVRAPEITELAHMKPGVVLIGMLNPFDAENNVRMAAANVTAFALEAAPRTTRAQSMDVLSSQANIAGYKAVLVAAHHYQRFIPMLMTAAGTVKAARVLILGAGVAGLQAIATAKRLGAVIEASDVRPAVKEQIESLGAKFLDVPFLTDEEREIAQGVGGYA
;
A
#
# COMPACT_ATOMS: atom_id res chain seq x y z
N MET A 1 20.60 -16.99 -5.32
CA MET A 1 19.34 -17.15 -6.09
C MET A 1 19.30 -16.09 -7.17
N TYR A 2 18.58 -16.36 -8.25
CA TYR A 2 18.26 -15.39 -9.29
C TYR A 2 16.89 -14.76 -9.00
N ILE A 3 16.86 -13.45 -8.79
CA ILE A 3 15.67 -12.68 -8.42
C ILE A 3 15.23 -11.83 -9.61
N GLY A 4 13.96 -11.93 -9.98
CA GLY A 4 13.36 -11.20 -11.08
C GLY A 4 12.37 -10.14 -10.62
N ILE A 5 12.48 -8.94 -11.18
CA ILE A 5 11.58 -7.81 -10.94
C ILE A 5 10.97 -7.42 -12.30
N PRO A 6 9.85 -8.05 -12.71
CA PRO A 6 9.15 -7.69 -13.93
C PRO A 6 8.47 -6.32 -13.80
N ARG A 7 8.13 -5.73 -14.94
CA ARG A 7 7.30 -4.53 -15.02
C ARG A 7 5.84 -4.90 -14.73
N GLU A 8 5.15 -4.07 -13.97
CA GLU A 8 3.71 -4.22 -13.77
C GLU A 8 2.93 -3.93 -15.06
N THR A 9 2.01 -4.84 -15.40
CA THR A 9 1.23 -4.83 -16.65
C THR A 9 -0.16 -4.22 -16.47
N ARG A 10 -0.70 -4.23 -15.25
CA ARG A 10 -2.03 -3.72 -14.94
C ARG A 10 -2.15 -2.23 -15.24
N VAL A 11 -3.21 -1.86 -15.97
CA VAL A 11 -3.49 -0.46 -16.29
C VAL A 11 -3.58 0.37 -15.00
N GLY A 12 -2.88 1.52 -14.98
CA GLY A 12 -2.82 2.40 -13.82
C GLY A 12 -1.77 2.02 -12.77
N GLU A 13 -1.20 0.82 -12.78
CA GLU A 13 -0.17 0.42 -11.82
C GLU A 13 1.17 1.12 -12.12
N THR A 14 1.59 1.98 -11.19
CA THR A 14 2.78 2.83 -11.33
C THR A 14 3.92 2.36 -10.43
N ARG A 15 3.65 1.44 -9.49
CA ARG A 15 4.63 0.94 -8.55
C ARG A 15 5.52 -0.13 -9.21
N VAL A 16 6.62 -0.43 -8.54
CA VAL A 16 7.56 -1.51 -8.87
C VAL A 16 7.87 -2.28 -7.60
N ALA A 17 8.08 -3.59 -7.69
CA ALA A 17 8.20 -4.46 -6.52
C ALA A 17 9.48 -4.23 -5.70
N ALA A 18 10.51 -3.64 -6.31
CA ALA A 18 11.77 -3.33 -5.66
C ALA A 18 12.40 -2.07 -6.25
N THR A 19 13.02 -1.27 -5.38
CA THR A 19 13.73 -0.03 -5.73
C THR A 19 15.23 -0.30 -5.80
N PRO A 20 16.04 0.60 -6.39
CA PRO A 20 17.50 0.48 -6.34
C PRO A 20 18.05 0.32 -4.92
N GLU A 21 17.41 0.93 -3.92
CA GLU A 21 17.80 0.77 -2.51
C GLU A 21 17.61 -0.67 -2.01
N THR A 22 16.48 -1.30 -2.31
CA THR A 22 16.23 -2.70 -1.89
C THR A 22 17.05 -3.68 -2.72
N VAL A 23 17.23 -3.41 -4.02
CA VAL A 23 18.06 -4.22 -4.91
C VAL A 23 19.51 -4.24 -4.47
N ARG A 24 20.07 -3.10 -4.05
CA ARG A 24 21.42 -3.04 -3.46
C ARG A 24 21.58 -4.04 -2.30
N LYS A 25 20.56 -4.18 -1.45
CA LYS A 25 20.58 -5.12 -0.31
C LYS A 25 20.57 -6.58 -0.80
N TYR A 26 19.77 -6.90 -1.82
CA TYR A 26 19.75 -8.25 -2.40
C TYR A 26 21.09 -8.63 -3.05
N VAL A 27 21.68 -7.70 -3.80
CA VAL A 27 23.00 -7.90 -4.43
C VAL A 27 24.08 -8.08 -3.35
N ALA A 28 24.06 -7.27 -2.29
CA ALA A 28 24.99 -7.41 -1.16
C ALA A 28 24.86 -8.75 -0.42
N GLN A 29 23.69 -9.39 -0.45
CA GLN A 29 23.46 -10.75 0.07
C GLN A 29 23.92 -11.85 -0.90
N GLY A 30 24.52 -11.51 -2.04
CA GLY A 30 25.04 -12.46 -3.04
C GLY A 30 23.99 -12.96 -4.03
N HIS A 31 22.83 -12.29 -4.13
CA HIS A 31 21.81 -12.63 -5.12
C HIS A 31 22.09 -11.96 -6.46
N LYS A 32 21.74 -12.64 -7.56
CA LYS A 32 21.73 -12.05 -8.90
C LYS A 32 20.34 -11.46 -9.12
N VAL A 33 20.25 -10.19 -9.50
CA VAL A 33 18.97 -9.51 -9.68
C VAL A 33 18.82 -9.06 -11.12
N VAL A 34 17.74 -9.48 -11.77
CA VAL A 34 17.32 -8.98 -13.08
C VAL A 34 16.08 -8.10 -12.93
N VAL A 35 16.10 -6.94 -13.56
CA VAL A 35 14.98 -5.99 -13.61
C VAL A 35 14.54 -5.89 -15.06
N GLN A 36 13.25 -6.05 -15.34
CA GLN A 36 12.75 -5.82 -16.69
C GLN A 36 12.97 -4.36 -17.09
N ALA A 37 13.44 -4.12 -18.31
CA ALA A 37 13.62 -2.78 -18.86
C ALA A 37 12.35 -1.92 -18.68
N GLY A 38 12.53 -0.73 -18.12
CA GLY A 38 11.47 0.22 -17.84
C GLY A 38 10.53 -0.14 -16.68
N ALA A 39 10.80 -1.19 -15.89
CA ALA A 39 9.94 -1.60 -14.79
C ALA A 39 9.74 -0.51 -13.73
N GLY A 40 10.81 0.21 -13.40
CA GLY A 40 10.80 1.25 -12.36
C GLY A 40 10.45 2.66 -12.84
N VAL A 41 10.35 2.91 -14.16
CA VAL A 41 10.26 4.27 -14.73
C VAL A 41 9.05 5.04 -14.19
N ARG A 42 7.89 4.38 -14.07
CA ARG A 42 6.68 5.01 -13.52
C ARG A 42 6.74 5.28 -12.02
N ALA A 43 7.68 4.64 -11.32
CA ALA A 43 7.99 4.85 -9.91
C ALA A 43 9.19 5.80 -9.72
N CYS A 44 9.58 6.53 -10.77
CA CYS A 44 10.75 7.42 -10.79
C CYS A 44 12.08 6.70 -10.50
N GLN A 45 12.20 5.44 -10.92
CA GLN A 45 13.43 4.63 -10.83
C GLN A 45 13.88 4.26 -12.25
N PRO A 46 14.81 5.02 -12.86
CA PRO A 46 15.31 4.69 -14.19
C PRO A 46 16.18 3.43 -14.16
N ASP A 47 16.27 2.73 -15.29
CA ASP A 47 17.03 1.48 -15.44
C ASP A 47 18.50 1.64 -14.99
N SER A 48 19.14 2.76 -15.33
CA SER A 48 20.51 3.07 -14.92
C SER A 48 20.71 3.12 -13.40
N ALA A 49 19.67 3.42 -12.62
CA ALA A 49 19.75 3.39 -11.17
C ALA A 49 19.82 1.96 -10.62
N TYR A 50 19.20 0.99 -11.30
CA TYR A 50 19.31 -0.43 -10.96
C TYR A 50 20.67 -1.00 -11.37
N GLU A 51 21.17 -0.63 -12.55
CA GLU A 51 22.52 -1.03 -13.00
C GLU A 51 23.61 -0.53 -12.04
N ALA A 52 23.49 0.73 -11.58
CA ALA A 52 24.42 1.33 -10.62
C ALA A 52 24.50 0.59 -9.27
N VAL A 53 23.53 -0.28 -8.96
CA VAL A 53 23.52 -1.10 -7.74
C VAL A 53 23.79 -2.58 -8.01
N GLY A 54 24.21 -2.94 -9.22
CA GLY A 54 24.63 -4.28 -9.60
C GLY A 54 23.50 -5.20 -10.10
N ALA A 55 22.34 -4.65 -10.44
CA ALA A 55 21.30 -5.39 -11.15
C ALA A 55 21.60 -5.46 -12.65
N THR A 56 21.09 -6.47 -13.33
CA THR A 56 21.08 -6.52 -14.81
C THR A 56 19.71 -6.09 -15.33
N ILE A 57 19.70 -5.32 -16.41
CA ILE A 57 18.45 -4.99 -17.11
C ILE A 57 18.16 -6.07 -18.15
N GLY A 58 16.93 -6.58 -18.16
CA GLY A 58 16.51 -7.67 -19.02
C GLY A 58 15.12 -7.52 -19.60
N THR A 59 14.64 -8.58 -20.24
CA THR A 59 13.31 -8.71 -20.83
C THR A 59 12.27 -9.17 -19.81
N ALA A 60 10.99 -9.10 -20.18
CA ALA A 60 9.91 -9.66 -19.36
C ALA A 60 10.10 -11.16 -19.11
N THR A 61 10.50 -11.91 -20.13
CA THR A 61 10.74 -13.36 -20.04
C THR A 61 11.90 -13.69 -19.09
N GLU A 62 12.98 -12.92 -19.12
CA GLU A 62 14.13 -13.13 -18.22
C GLU A 62 13.77 -12.83 -16.76
N ALA A 63 12.99 -11.76 -16.51
CA ALA A 63 12.55 -11.40 -15.17
C ALA A 63 11.50 -12.36 -14.61
N LEU A 64 10.53 -12.80 -15.42
CA LEU A 64 9.51 -13.78 -15.02
C LEU A 64 10.08 -15.20 -14.90
N GLY A 65 11.15 -15.50 -15.64
CA GLY A 65 11.87 -16.78 -15.60
C GLY A 65 12.90 -16.88 -14.48
N ALA A 66 12.86 -16.02 -13.46
CA ALA A 66 13.78 -16.08 -12.32
C ALA A 66 13.44 -17.23 -11.34
N ASP A 67 14.29 -17.48 -10.35
CA ASP A 67 14.00 -18.47 -9.28
C ASP A 67 13.01 -17.89 -8.26
N LEU A 68 13.11 -16.58 -8.03
CA LEU A 68 12.24 -15.78 -7.18
C LEU A 68 11.75 -14.58 -7.99
N VAL A 69 10.44 -14.42 -8.12
CA VAL A 69 9.81 -13.29 -8.80
C VAL A 69 9.13 -12.39 -7.78
N LEU A 70 9.49 -11.11 -7.79
CA LEU A 70 8.89 -10.08 -6.95
C LEU A 70 7.95 -9.22 -7.80
N LYS A 71 6.65 -9.25 -7.50
CA LYS A 71 5.62 -8.43 -8.17
C LYS A 71 4.87 -7.55 -7.17
N VAL A 72 4.26 -6.49 -7.69
CA VAL A 72 3.29 -5.72 -6.91
C VAL A 72 1.94 -6.41 -6.96
N ARG A 73 1.41 -6.72 -8.16
CA ARG A 73 0.10 -7.37 -8.34
C ARG A 73 0.25 -8.84 -8.73
N ALA A 74 -0.82 -9.59 -8.51
CA ALA A 74 -0.95 -10.96 -9.02
C ALA A 74 -0.65 -11.00 -10.53
N PRO A 75 0.04 -12.04 -11.03
CA PRO A 75 0.36 -12.17 -12.44
C PRO A 75 -0.90 -12.45 -13.26
N GLU A 76 -0.95 -11.88 -14.46
CA GLU A 76 -1.93 -12.23 -15.48
C GLU A 76 -1.57 -13.56 -16.15
N ILE A 77 -2.53 -14.17 -16.87
CA ILE A 77 -2.34 -15.45 -17.60
C ILE A 77 -1.12 -15.40 -18.52
N THR A 78 -0.92 -14.27 -19.21
CA THR A 78 0.20 -14.08 -20.14
C THR A 78 1.55 -14.04 -19.42
N GLU A 79 1.58 -13.59 -18.17
CA GLU A 79 2.82 -13.55 -17.36
C GLU A 79 3.15 -14.92 -16.78
N LEU A 80 2.13 -15.68 -16.37
CA LEU A 80 2.30 -17.06 -15.85
C LEU A 80 2.97 -17.98 -16.88
N ALA A 81 2.71 -17.80 -18.17
CA ALA A 81 3.33 -18.58 -19.24
C ALA A 81 4.88 -18.43 -19.32
N HIS A 82 5.43 -17.36 -18.75
CA HIS A 82 6.87 -17.11 -18.70
C HIS A 82 7.52 -17.50 -17.38
N MET A 83 6.71 -17.93 -16.40
CA MET A 83 7.19 -18.39 -15.10
C MET A 83 7.63 -19.85 -15.17
N LYS A 84 8.75 -20.17 -14.50
CA LYS A 84 9.24 -21.55 -14.42
C LYS A 84 8.42 -22.35 -13.41
N PRO A 85 8.15 -23.64 -13.67
CA PRO A 85 7.65 -24.54 -12.63
C PRO A 85 8.58 -24.53 -11.41
N GLY A 86 8.00 -24.42 -10.21
CA GLY A 86 8.75 -24.33 -8.95
C GLY A 86 9.24 -22.92 -8.59
N VAL A 87 8.94 -21.89 -9.39
CA VAL A 87 9.27 -20.51 -9.05
C VAL A 87 8.62 -20.07 -7.75
N VAL A 88 9.33 -19.27 -6.97
CA VAL A 88 8.75 -18.56 -5.83
C VAL A 88 8.22 -17.21 -6.29
N LEU A 89 6.95 -16.92 -6.03
CA LEU A 89 6.31 -15.66 -6.35
C LEU A 89 5.91 -14.93 -5.07
N ILE A 90 6.31 -13.66 -4.93
CA ILE A 90 5.92 -12.81 -3.80
C ILE A 90 5.29 -11.52 -4.33
N GLY A 91 4.12 -11.16 -3.80
CA GLY A 91 3.44 -9.91 -4.17
C GLY A 91 2.09 -9.73 -3.47
N MET A 92 1.33 -8.71 -3.87
CA MET A 92 -0.08 -8.59 -3.50
C MET A 92 -0.91 -9.45 -4.46
N LEU A 93 -1.09 -10.72 -4.08
CA LEU A 93 -1.59 -11.78 -4.98
C LEU A 93 -3.12 -11.97 -4.91
N ASN A 94 -3.82 -11.22 -4.06
CA ASN A 94 -5.25 -11.35 -3.82
C ASN A 94 -5.69 -12.80 -3.53
N PRO A 95 -5.49 -13.32 -2.31
CA PRO A 95 -5.76 -14.72 -1.98
C PRO A 95 -7.24 -15.14 -2.17
N PHE A 96 -8.16 -14.18 -2.33
CA PHE A 96 -9.58 -14.44 -2.58
C PHE A 96 -9.91 -14.65 -4.08
N ASP A 97 -8.94 -14.51 -4.97
CA ASP A 97 -9.09 -14.82 -6.40
C ASP A 97 -8.91 -16.33 -6.66
N ALA A 98 -10.00 -17.08 -6.51
CA ALA A 98 -9.98 -18.54 -6.66
C ALA A 98 -9.51 -18.98 -8.06
N GLU A 99 -9.87 -18.25 -9.11
CA GLU A 99 -9.50 -18.58 -10.48
C GLU A 99 -7.99 -18.41 -10.70
N ASN A 100 -7.41 -17.30 -10.25
CA ASN A 100 -5.98 -17.09 -10.38
C ASN A 100 -5.17 -18.02 -9.47
N ASN A 101 -5.68 -18.36 -8.29
CA ASN A 101 -5.06 -19.36 -7.41
C ASN A 101 -4.97 -20.73 -8.09
N VAL A 102 -6.02 -21.18 -8.76
CA VAL A 102 -6.01 -22.45 -9.52
C VAL A 102 -4.99 -22.40 -10.65
N ARG A 103 -4.89 -21.27 -11.36
CA ARG A 103 -3.90 -21.09 -12.45
C ARG A 103 -2.47 -21.13 -11.93
N MET A 104 -2.17 -20.42 -10.85
CA MET A 104 -0.84 -20.44 -10.21
C MET A 104 -0.48 -21.84 -9.72
N ALA A 105 -1.44 -22.56 -9.12
CA ALA A 105 -1.23 -23.95 -8.70
C ALA A 105 -0.96 -24.87 -9.89
N ALA A 106 -1.72 -24.76 -10.98
CA ALA A 106 -1.52 -25.53 -12.21
C ALA A 106 -0.16 -25.25 -12.88
N ALA A 107 0.37 -24.03 -12.74
CA ALA A 107 1.70 -23.64 -13.20
C ALA A 107 2.83 -24.05 -12.23
N ASN A 108 2.52 -24.75 -11.13
CA ASN A 108 3.47 -25.17 -10.09
C ASN A 108 4.23 -23.97 -9.45
N VAL A 109 3.54 -22.85 -9.24
CA VAL A 109 4.10 -21.65 -8.60
C VAL A 109 3.98 -21.77 -7.08
N THR A 110 5.08 -21.53 -6.35
CA THR A 110 5.05 -21.36 -4.89
C THR A 110 4.77 -19.90 -4.58
N ALA A 111 3.52 -19.57 -4.25
CA ALA A 111 3.04 -18.20 -4.10
C ALA A 111 2.92 -17.76 -2.63
N PHE A 112 3.48 -16.59 -2.30
CA PHE A 112 3.32 -15.92 -1.02
C PHE A 112 2.55 -14.61 -1.21
N ALA A 113 1.27 -14.63 -0.82
CA ALA A 113 0.41 -13.45 -0.81
C ALA A 113 0.76 -12.56 0.39
N LEU A 114 1.28 -11.37 0.14
CA LEU A 114 1.67 -10.43 1.19
C LEU A 114 0.47 -9.94 2.01
N GLU A 115 -0.75 -9.95 1.45
CA GLU A 115 -1.98 -9.59 2.16
C GLU A 115 -2.38 -10.61 3.22
N ALA A 116 -1.91 -11.85 3.09
CA ALA A 116 -2.16 -12.94 4.03
C ALA A 116 -1.11 -13.00 5.15
N ALA A 117 -0.15 -12.05 5.19
CA ALA A 117 0.82 -11.99 6.27
C ALA A 117 0.10 -11.82 7.62
N PRO A 118 0.47 -12.59 8.65
CA PRO A 118 -0.19 -12.52 9.95
C PRO A 118 0.08 -11.17 10.61
N ARG A 119 -0.96 -10.51 11.12
CA ARG A 119 -0.83 -9.21 11.81
C ARG A 119 -0.36 -9.38 13.25
N THR A 120 0.90 -9.79 13.40
CA THR A 120 1.58 -10.00 14.68
C THR A 120 2.77 -9.05 14.80
N THR A 121 3.25 -8.80 16.02
CA THR A 121 4.40 -7.92 16.27
C THR A 121 5.64 -8.33 15.46
N ARG A 122 5.87 -9.63 15.26
CA ARG A 122 7.03 -10.15 14.50
C ARG A 122 6.94 -9.86 13.00
N ALA A 123 5.73 -9.76 12.45
CA ALA A 123 5.50 -9.61 11.02
C ALA A 123 5.08 -8.18 10.63
N GLN A 124 5.11 -7.23 11.56
CA GLN A 124 4.69 -5.84 11.31
C GLN A 124 5.48 -5.17 10.19
N SER A 125 6.78 -5.46 10.06
CA SER A 125 7.63 -4.94 8.97
C SER A 125 7.29 -5.51 7.59
N MET A 126 6.48 -6.58 7.53
CA MET A 126 6.03 -7.23 6.30
C MET A 126 4.60 -6.80 5.90
N ASP A 127 3.91 -6.00 6.73
CA ASP A 127 2.52 -5.64 6.49
C ASP A 127 2.39 -4.63 5.33
N VAL A 128 2.20 -5.17 4.14
CA VAL A 128 1.96 -4.39 2.91
C VAL A 128 0.64 -3.63 2.96
N LEU A 129 -0.38 -4.14 3.66
CA LEU A 129 -1.68 -3.49 3.71
C LEU A 129 -1.57 -2.19 4.51
N SER A 130 -0.88 -2.23 5.65
CA SER A 130 -0.62 -1.04 6.46
C SER A 130 0.26 -0.03 5.71
N SER A 131 1.34 -0.46 5.04
CA SER A 131 2.20 0.47 4.29
C SER A 131 1.44 1.18 3.16
N GLN A 132 0.65 0.44 2.38
CA GLN A 132 -0.14 1.00 1.29
C GLN A 132 -1.31 1.85 1.79
N ALA A 133 -2.00 1.44 2.86
CA ALA A 133 -3.06 2.21 3.49
C ALA A 133 -2.56 3.56 4.02
N ASN A 134 -1.35 3.60 4.59
CA ASN A 134 -0.71 4.82 5.03
C ASN A 134 -0.51 5.79 3.86
N ILE A 135 0.11 5.34 2.76
CA ILE A 135 0.28 6.15 1.54
C ILE A 135 -1.07 6.64 1.00
N ALA A 136 -2.08 5.77 0.99
CA ALA A 136 -3.42 6.10 0.53
C ALA A 136 -4.08 7.20 1.38
N GLY A 137 -3.99 7.13 2.71
CA GLY A 137 -4.52 8.15 3.62
C GLY A 137 -3.91 9.53 3.38
N TYR A 138 -2.59 9.60 3.20
CA TYR A 138 -1.89 10.82 2.81
C TYR A 138 -2.37 11.35 1.45
N LYS A 139 -2.38 10.48 0.44
CA LYS A 139 -2.74 10.87 -0.93
C LYS A 139 -4.20 11.29 -1.06
N ALA A 140 -5.12 10.67 -0.30
CA ALA A 140 -6.53 11.02 -0.28
C ALA A 140 -6.76 12.49 0.10
N VAL A 141 -6.07 12.98 1.13
CA VAL A 141 -6.15 14.39 1.54
C VAL A 141 -5.58 15.32 0.47
N LEU A 142 -4.48 14.96 -0.18
CA LEU A 142 -3.93 15.77 -1.27
C LEU A 142 -4.86 15.85 -2.49
N VAL A 143 -5.51 14.74 -2.84
CA VAL A 143 -6.50 14.71 -3.91
C VAL A 143 -7.71 15.56 -3.53
N ALA A 144 -8.18 15.47 -2.29
CA ALA A 144 -9.26 16.31 -1.79
C ALA A 144 -8.88 17.80 -1.88
N ALA A 145 -7.68 18.18 -1.42
CA ALA A 145 -7.19 19.56 -1.51
C ALA A 145 -7.02 20.06 -2.95
N HIS A 146 -6.65 19.17 -3.89
CA HIS A 146 -6.54 19.52 -5.31
C HIS A 146 -7.89 19.87 -5.94
N HIS A 147 -8.95 19.15 -5.57
CA HIS A 147 -10.31 19.40 -6.10
C HIS A 147 -11.08 20.45 -5.30
N TYR A 148 -10.71 20.69 -4.04
CA TYR A 148 -11.35 21.67 -3.19
C TYR A 148 -11.01 23.10 -3.63
N GLN A 149 -12.05 23.91 -3.88
CA GLN A 149 -11.91 25.25 -4.49
C GLN A 149 -11.60 26.36 -3.48
N ARG A 150 -11.20 26.03 -2.24
CA ARG A 150 -10.85 27.00 -1.19
C ARG A 150 -9.58 26.56 -0.48
N PHE A 151 -9.01 27.45 0.33
CA PHE A 151 -7.91 27.09 1.21
C PHE A 151 -8.35 26.08 2.27
N ILE A 152 -7.47 25.11 2.56
CA ILE A 152 -7.62 24.22 3.71
C ILE A 152 -7.35 24.94 5.04
N PRO A 153 -6.25 25.70 5.20
CA PRO A 153 -5.98 26.38 6.47
C PRO A 153 -6.85 27.62 6.66
N MET A 154 -6.97 28.06 7.91
CA MET A 154 -7.40 29.43 8.19
C MET A 154 -6.30 30.41 7.73
N LEU A 155 -6.70 31.45 7.01
CA LEU A 155 -5.81 32.53 6.61
C LEU A 155 -6.36 33.85 7.13
N MET A 156 -5.55 34.59 7.89
CA MET A 156 -5.84 35.97 8.28
C MET A 156 -4.94 36.88 7.45
N THR A 157 -5.55 37.68 6.57
CA THR A 157 -4.84 38.55 5.64
C THR A 157 -5.37 39.97 5.72
N ALA A 158 -4.66 40.94 5.11
CA ALA A 158 -5.16 42.31 4.98
C ALA A 158 -6.50 42.40 4.24
N ALA A 159 -6.81 41.44 3.35
CA ALA A 159 -8.06 41.39 2.61
C ALA A 159 -9.21 40.71 3.40
N GLY A 160 -8.96 40.26 4.63
CA GLY A 160 -9.93 39.57 5.48
C GLY A 160 -9.49 38.15 5.87
N THR A 161 -10.43 37.43 6.49
CA THR A 161 -10.19 36.11 7.07
C THR A 161 -10.93 35.01 6.30
N VAL A 162 -10.18 33.99 5.87
CA VAL A 162 -10.73 32.74 5.33
C VAL A 162 -10.76 31.70 6.44
N LYS A 163 -11.92 31.07 6.67
CA LYS A 163 -12.05 29.99 7.66
C LYS A 163 -11.37 28.72 7.15
N ALA A 164 -10.81 27.94 8.08
CA ALA A 164 -10.29 26.61 7.79
C ALA A 164 -11.39 25.69 7.24
N ALA A 165 -11.01 24.78 6.34
CA ALA A 165 -11.87 23.73 5.86
C ALA A 165 -12.23 22.76 7.00
N ARG A 166 -13.47 22.25 6.98
CA ARG A 166 -13.91 21.18 7.88
C ARG A 166 -13.81 19.84 7.13
N VAL A 167 -13.08 18.90 7.70
CA VAL A 167 -12.85 17.57 7.11
C VAL A 167 -13.42 16.52 8.05
N LEU A 168 -14.29 15.66 7.53
CA LEU A 168 -14.82 14.50 8.24
C LEU A 168 -14.12 13.24 7.72
N ILE A 169 -13.58 12.42 8.62
CA ILE A 169 -12.93 11.15 8.30
C ILE A 169 -13.75 10.01 8.90
N LEU A 170 -14.21 9.10 8.04
CA LEU A 170 -15.01 7.95 8.43
C LEU A 170 -14.12 6.69 8.36
N GLY A 171 -13.87 6.09 9.52
CA GLY A 171 -12.91 5.02 9.75
C GLY A 171 -11.54 5.54 10.19
N ALA A 172 -11.02 4.98 11.27
CA ALA A 172 -9.72 5.29 11.88
C ALA A 172 -8.82 4.05 11.94
N GLY A 173 -8.78 3.30 10.83
CA GLY A 173 -7.65 2.42 10.53
C GLY A 173 -6.41 3.20 10.09
N VAL A 174 -5.38 2.52 9.59
CA VAL A 174 -4.11 3.13 9.18
C VAL A 174 -4.30 4.29 8.18
N ALA A 175 -5.14 4.10 7.16
CA ALA A 175 -5.44 5.16 6.19
C ALA A 175 -6.15 6.36 6.82
N GLY A 176 -7.13 6.12 7.68
CA GLY A 176 -7.90 7.16 8.36
C GLY A 176 -7.04 8.01 9.28
N LEU A 177 -6.21 7.37 10.12
CA LEU A 177 -5.27 8.05 11.01
C LEU A 177 -4.26 8.89 10.22
N GLN A 178 -3.74 8.37 9.10
CA GLN A 178 -2.84 9.14 8.25
C GLN A 178 -3.53 10.31 7.55
N ALA A 179 -4.80 10.15 7.17
CA ALA A 179 -5.62 11.24 6.63
C ALA A 179 -5.86 12.32 7.69
N ILE A 180 -6.14 11.97 8.95
CA ILE A 180 -6.28 12.92 10.07
C ILE A 180 -4.98 13.73 10.21
N ALA A 181 -3.85 13.05 10.29
CA ALA A 181 -2.55 13.69 10.45
C ALA A 181 -2.22 14.64 9.28
N THR A 182 -2.53 14.22 8.04
CA THR A 182 -2.28 15.01 6.83
C THR A 182 -3.18 16.25 6.79
N ALA A 183 -4.48 16.10 7.04
CA ALA A 183 -5.43 17.20 7.07
C ALA A 183 -5.09 18.22 8.17
N LYS A 184 -4.65 17.75 9.34
CA LYS A 184 -4.17 18.62 10.43
C LYS A 184 -2.96 19.45 10.02
N ARG A 185 -1.98 18.84 9.35
CA ARG A 185 -0.79 19.56 8.84
C ARG A 185 -1.16 20.62 7.80
N LEU A 186 -2.22 20.41 7.03
CA LEU A 186 -2.75 21.41 6.11
C LEU A 186 -3.61 22.49 6.79
N GLY A 187 -3.85 22.40 8.10
CA GLY A 187 -4.59 23.40 8.88
C GLY A 187 -6.11 23.23 8.86
N ALA A 188 -6.63 22.05 8.50
CA ALA A 188 -8.05 21.77 8.56
C ALA A 188 -8.56 21.66 10.02
N VAL A 189 -9.85 21.91 10.20
CA VAL A 189 -10.59 21.45 11.39
C VAL A 189 -11.10 20.04 11.09
N ILE A 190 -10.70 19.07 11.89
CA ILE A 190 -10.98 17.65 11.61
C ILE A 190 -11.94 17.06 12.64
N GLU A 191 -12.95 16.36 12.13
CA GLU A 191 -13.81 15.46 12.87
C GLU A 191 -13.58 14.04 12.33
N ALA A 192 -13.61 13.03 13.19
CA ALA A 192 -13.47 11.64 12.76
C ALA A 192 -14.34 10.68 13.57
N SER A 193 -14.84 9.64 12.91
CA SER A 193 -15.68 8.60 13.50
C SER A 193 -15.13 7.23 13.10
N ASP A 194 -15.28 6.25 13.98
CA ASP A 194 -15.03 4.83 13.72
C ASP A 194 -15.99 4.03 14.62
N VAL A 195 -16.39 2.84 14.19
CA VAL A 195 -17.31 2.00 14.95
C VAL A 195 -16.64 1.43 16.22
N ARG A 196 -15.32 1.32 16.24
CA ARG A 196 -14.56 0.76 17.36
C ARG A 196 -14.30 1.85 18.41
N PRO A 197 -14.79 1.71 19.65
CA PRO A 197 -14.54 2.68 20.73
C PRO A 197 -13.05 2.92 21.02
N ALA A 198 -12.21 1.90 20.87
CA ALA A 198 -10.78 1.94 21.22
C ALA A 198 -9.95 2.93 20.38
N VAL A 199 -10.44 3.35 19.21
CA VAL A 199 -9.70 4.30 18.35
C VAL A 199 -9.93 5.77 18.71
N LYS A 200 -10.85 6.06 19.65
CA LYS A 200 -11.13 7.42 20.10
C LYS A 200 -9.87 8.14 20.57
N GLU A 201 -9.09 7.50 21.44
CA GLU A 201 -7.84 8.07 21.96
C GLU A 201 -6.82 8.33 20.82
N GLN A 202 -6.77 7.45 19.82
CA GLN A 202 -5.89 7.61 18.66
C GLN A 202 -6.30 8.83 17.82
N ILE A 203 -7.59 8.99 17.53
CA ILE A 203 -8.15 10.14 16.83
C ILE A 203 -7.84 11.45 17.57
N GLU A 204 -8.10 11.49 18.88
CA GLU A 204 -7.92 12.68 19.71
C GLU A 204 -6.44 13.04 19.88
N SER A 205 -5.55 12.05 20.02
CA SER A 205 -4.09 12.27 20.09
C SER A 205 -3.54 12.92 18.80
N LEU A 206 -4.17 12.63 17.65
CA LEU A 206 -3.84 13.28 16.40
C LEU A 206 -4.50 14.66 16.25
N GLY A 207 -5.34 15.08 17.19
CA GLY A 207 -5.97 16.40 17.25
C GLY A 207 -7.23 16.55 16.40
N ALA A 208 -7.88 15.45 16.04
CA ALA A 208 -9.24 15.48 15.51
C ALA A 208 -10.25 15.33 16.64
N LYS A 209 -11.44 15.91 16.45
CA LYS A 209 -12.58 15.67 17.35
C LYS A 209 -13.19 14.31 17.04
N PHE A 210 -13.31 13.44 18.03
CA PHE A 210 -14.09 12.21 17.89
C PHE A 210 -15.58 12.54 17.77
N LEU A 211 -16.21 12.06 16.70
CA LEU A 211 -17.65 12.14 16.49
C LEU A 211 -18.26 10.87 17.05
N ASP A 212 -18.87 10.99 18.24
CA ASP A 212 -19.56 9.89 18.90
C ASP A 212 -20.92 9.66 18.24
N VAL A 213 -21.11 8.45 17.72
CA VAL A 213 -22.41 8.00 17.19
C VAL A 213 -22.95 6.99 18.19
N PRO A 214 -24.02 7.34 18.94
CA PRO A 214 -24.51 6.49 20.00
C PRO A 214 -25.05 5.17 19.43
N PHE A 215 -24.65 4.06 20.05
CA PHE A 215 -25.29 2.76 19.84
C PHE A 215 -26.71 2.80 20.40
N LEU A 216 -27.65 2.23 19.67
CA LEU A 216 -29.05 2.11 20.08
C LEU A 216 -29.26 0.89 20.97
N THR A 217 -28.42 -0.15 20.84
CA THR A 217 -28.49 -1.38 21.65
C THR A 217 -27.10 -1.82 22.14
N ASP A 218 -27.07 -2.62 23.23
CA ASP A 218 -25.82 -3.25 23.68
C ASP A 218 -25.29 -4.28 22.67
N GLU A 219 -26.17 -4.93 21.91
CA GLU A 219 -25.79 -5.84 20.81
C GLU A 219 -25.02 -5.09 19.72
N GLU A 220 -25.48 -3.91 19.30
CA GLU A 220 -24.76 -3.06 18.33
C GLU A 220 -23.37 -2.67 18.84
N ARG A 221 -23.24 -2.40 20.15
CA ARG A 221 -21.94 -2.07 20.77
C ARG A 221 -20.99 -3.27 20.79
N GLU A 222 -21.51 -4.47 21.05
CA GLU A 222 -20.72 -5.70 21.11
C GLU A 222 -20.22 -6.11 19.72
N ILE A 223 -21.08 -6.07 18.70
CA ILE A 223 -20.70 -6.46 17.34
C ILE A 223 -19.81 -5.42 16.62
N ALA A 224 -19.74 -4.18 17.12
CA ALA A 224 -18.88 -3.15 16.57
C ALA A 224 -17.38 -3.40 16.77
N GLN A 225 -17.01 -4.37 17.63
CA GLN A 225 -15.64 -4.81 17.82
C GLN A 225 -15.47 -6.26 17.33
N GLY A 226 -14.82 -6.41 16.17
CA GLY A 226 -14.38 -7.69 15.66
C GLY A 226 -13.21 -8.29 16.45
N VAL A 227 -13.02 -9.61 16.32
CA VAL A 227 -11.92 -10.33 16.98
C VAL A 227 -10.56 -9.84 16.44
N GLY A 228 -9.61 -9.56 17.33
CA GLY A 228 -8.25 -9.16 16.95
C GLY A 228 -8.09 -7.67 16.59
N GLY A 229 -8.99 -6.81 17.06
CA GLY A 229 -8.92 -5.35 16.82
C GLY A 229 -9.52 -4.89 15.49
N TYR A 230 -10.28 -5.76 14.83
CA TYR A 230 -11.02 -5.47 13.61
C TYR A 230 -12.38 -4.86 13.93
N ALA A 231 -13.04 -4.33 12.90
CA ALA A 231 -14.44 -3.91 12.91
C ALA A 231 -15.27 -4.96 12.17
#